data_AF-A0A284RF99-F1
#
_entry.id   AF-A0A284RF99-F1
#
_cell.length_a   1.000
_cell.length_b   1.000
_cell.length_c   1.000
_cell.angle_alpha   90.00
_cell.angle_beta   90.00
_cell.angle_gamma   90.00
#
_symmetry.space_group_name_H-M   'P 1'
#
loop_
_entity.id
_entity.type
_entity.pdbx_description
1 polymer ?
#
loop_
_entity_poly.entity_id
_entity_poly.type
_entity_poly.pdbx_seq_one_letter_code
_entity_poly.pdbx_strand_id
1 'polypeptide(L)'
;MDRGADCPKVLAATHFHDVFREELLDPDSTPITFLHMQVLFTSSTGTILESRDSTPSAKPEWDRSSIDRQVTHGEKITYLYRVAEGLSLVSHAAKCAEIFGLPSRVVERAHHFSEMISNHELGRLLDEEMTEEERKDLEDAEAVCRRFLAWDLENEHGNVKMRLAEILGSTDEE
;
A
#
# COMPACT_ATOMS: atom_id res chain seq x y z
N MET A 1 32.28 10.45 -15.29
CA MET A 1 32.89 9.25 -15.90
C MET A 1 32.11 8.92 -17.17
N ASP A 2 32.60 9.32 -18.34
CA ASP A 2 31.96 9.00 -19.62
C ASP A 2 32.46 7.63 -20.10
N ARG A 3 31.60 6.59 -20.01
CA ARG A 3 31.97 5.19 -20.25
C ARG A 3 31.97 4.79 -21.74
N GLY A 4 31.75 5.75 -22.64
CA GLY A 4 31.78 5.52 -24.09
C GLY A 4 30.57 4.75 -24.65
N ALA A 5 30.53 4.57 -25.97
CA ALA A 5 29.39 3.98 -26.70
C ALA A 5 29.14 2.49 -26.39
N ASP A 6 30.15 1.78 -25.86
CA ASP A 6 30.07 0.36 -25.51
C ASP A 6 29.59 0.12 -24.06
N CYS A 7 29.23 1.19 -23.32
CA CYS A 7 28.68 1.04 -21.99
C CYS A 7 27.29 0.38 -22.03
N PRO A 8 27.07 -0.75 -21.34
CA PRO A 8 25.77 -1.40 -21.33
C PRO A 8 24.72 -0.50 -20.66
N LYS A 9 23.55 -0.39 -21.29
CA LYS A 9 22.38 0.26 -20.67
C LYS A 9 21.74 -0.72 -19.69
N VAL A 10 21.64 -0.33 -18.43
CA VAL A 10 21.09 -1.16 -17.37
C VAL A 10 19.84 -0.50 -16.79
N LEU A 11 18.77 -1.27 -16.66
CA LEU A 11 17.60 -0.92 -15.85
C LEU A 11 17.52 -1.92 -14.71
N ALA A 12 17.49 -1.43 -13.48
CA ALA A 12 17.35 -2.24 -12.28
C ALA A 12 16.14 -1.76 -11.48
N ALA A 13 15.37 -2.71 -10.95
CA ALA A 13 14.25 -2.44 -10.06
C ALA A 13 14.50 -3.12 -8.72
N THR A 14 14.21 -2.44 -7.62
CA THR A 14 14.39 -2.95 -6.27
C THR A 14 13.33 -2.38 -5.33
N HIS A 15 12.98 -3.15 -4.29
CA HIS A 15 12.18 -2.68 -3.16
C HIS A 15 13.03 -2.33 -1.93
N PHE A 16 14.35 -2.47 -2.03
CA PHE A 16 15.28 -2.12 -0.96
C PHE A 16 15.60 -0.62 -0.99
N HIS A 17 14.84 0.16 -0.22
CA HIS A 17 15.03 1.63 -0.13
C HIS A 17 16.43 2.01 0.39
N ASP A 18 17.04 1.15 1.22
CA ASP A 18 18.38 1.36 1.78
C ASP A 18 19.49 1.45 0.73
N VAL A 19 19.25 0.89 -0.46
CA VAL A 19 20.21 0.91 -1.56
C VAL A 19 20.41 2.32 -2.12
N PHE A 20 19.43 3.22 -1.92
CA PHE A 20 19.42 4.58 -2.44
C PHE A 20 19.96 5.63 -1.47
N ARG A 21 20.61 5.22 -0.38
CA ARG A 21 21.26 6.14 0.55
C ARG A 21 22.54 6.72 -0.05
N GLU A 22 22.88 7.93 0.39
CA GLU A 22 24.04 8.72 -0.04
C GLU A 22 25.39 7.97 0.04
N GLU A 23 25.45 6.88 0.81
CA GLU A 23 26.67 6.10 1.03
C GLU A 23 26.83 4.90 0.07
N LEU A 24 25.78 4.52 -0.68
CA LEU A 24 25.79 3.32 -1.53
C LEU A 24 25.59 3.62 -3.01
N LEU A 25 24.45 4.21 -3.37
CA LEU A 25 24.15 4.66 -4.73
C LEU A 25 23.81 6.15 -4.68
N ASP A 26 24.84 6.96 -4.68
CA ASP A 26 24.70 8.41 -4.73
C ASP A 26 24.67 8.90 -6.19
N PRO A 27 23.61 9.62 -6.61
CA PRO A 27 23.47 10.14 -7.97
C PRO A 27 24.48 11.26 -8.28
N ASP A 28 25.09 11.89 -7.27
CA ASP A 28 26.12 12.91 -7.48
C ASP A 28 27.48 12.27 -7.82
N SER A 29 27.75 11.07 -7.31
CA SER A 29 29.01 10.34 -7.54
C SER A 29 28.94 9.25 -8.60
N THR A 30 27.74 8.76 -8.96
CA THR A 30 27.55 7.70 -9.95
C THR A 30 26.60 8.10 -11.09
N PRO A 31 26.86 7.70 -12.35
CA PRO A 31 26.02 8.07 -13.49
C PRO A 31 24.74 7.22 -13.52
N ILE A 32 23.91 7.36 -12.50
CA ILE A 32 22.63 6.67 -12.34
C ILE A 32 21.50 7.68 -12.32
N THR A 33 20.33 7.27 -12.80
CA THR A 33 19.11 8.07 -12.73
C THR A 33 18.05 7.25 -12.02
N PHE A 34 17.49 7.82 -10.95
CA PHE A 34 16.39 7.19 -10.26
C PHE A 34 15.09 7.44 -10.98
N LEU A 35 14.36 6.35 -11.19
CA LEU A 35 13.04 6.34 -11.78
C LEU A 35 12.14 5.52 -10.88
N HIS A 36 10.87 5.90 -10.80
CA HIS A 36 9.86 5.10 -10.15
C HIS A 36 8.61 4.99 -11.03
N MET A 37 7.82 3.96 -10.77
CA MET A 37 6.48 3.85 -11.34
C MET A 37 5.52 4.67 -10.49
N GLN A 38 5.02 5.77 -11.04
CA GLN A 38 3.95 6.53 -10.43
C GLN A 38 2.60 5.89 -10.77
N VAL A 39 1.84 5.59 -9.72
CA VAL A 39 0.50 5.01 -9.82
C VAL A 39 -0.51 6.14 -9.74
N LEU A 40 -1.40 6.23 -10.72
CA LEU A 40 -2.57 7.09 -10.66
C LEU A 40 -3.82 6.23 -10.54
N PHE A 41 -4.65 6.55 -9.56
CA PHE A 41 -5.94 5.91 -9.38
C PHE A 41 -6.99 6.72 -10.13
N THR A 42 -7.86 6.06 -10.89
CA THR A 42 -9.03 6.74 -11.45
C THR A 42 -10.32 6.07 -10.99
N SER A 43 -11.29 6.91 -10.67
CA SER A 43 -12.67 6.48 -10.43
C SER A 43 -13.27 5.85 -11.69
N SER A 44 -14.37 5.11 -11.53
CA SER A 44 -15.25 4.65 -12.61
C SER A 44 -15.68 5.74 -13.59
N THR A 45 -15.68 7.02 -13.18
CA THR A 45 -15.97 8.17 -14.05
C THR A 45 -14.75 8.72 -14.79
N GLY A 46 -13.58 8.10 -14.63
CA GLY A 46 -12.32 8.54 -15.26
C GLY A 46 -11.64 9.74 -14.57
N THR A 47 -12.14 10.18 -13.42
CA THR A 47 -11.52 11.25 -12.63
C THR A 47 -10.31 10.71 -11.88
N ILE A 48 -9.18 11.41 -11.98
CA ILE A 48 -7.95 11.07 -11.26
C ILE A 48 -8.17 11.35 -9.77
N LEU A 49 -7.96 10.31 -8.97
CA LEU A 49 -7.97 10.33 -7.51
C LEU A 49 -6.50 10.43 -7.10
N GLU A 50 -5.97 11.66 -7.07
CA GLU A 50 -4.59 11.85 -6.66
C GLU A 50 -4.42 11.52 -5.18
N SER A 51 -3.38 10.74 -4.88
CA SER A 51 -2.97 10.47 -3.50
C SER A 51 -2.18 11.67 -2.98
N ARG A 52 -2.48 12.11 -1.75
CA ARG A 52 -1.84 13.24 -1.06
C ARG A 52 -0.31 13.10 -0.90
N ASP A 53 0.25 11.95 -1.23
CA ASP A 53 1.68 11.60 -1.01
C ASP A 53 2.60 11.91 -2.19
N SER A 54 2.14 12.67 -3.19
CA SER A 54 3.09 13.30 -4.11
C SER A 54 3.80 14.41 -3.33
N THR A 55 5.09 14.23 -3.08
CA THR A 55 6.08 15.20 -2.56
C THR A 55 5.67 16.67 -2.72
N PRO A 56 5.98 17.56 -1.75
CA PRO A 56 5.74 19.00 -1.87
C PRO A 56 6.72 19.62 -2.88
N SER A 57 6.59 19.26 -4.16
CA SER A 57 7.27 19.91 -5.27
C SER A 57 6.21 20.64 -6.07
N ALA A 58 6.42 21.95 -6.20
CA ALA A 58 5.54 22.95 -6.76
C ALA A 58 4.71 22.44 -7.96
N LYS A 59 3.43 22.17 -7.74
CA LYS A 59 2.49 21.88 -8.84
C LYS A 59 2.07 23.18 -9.55
N PRO A 60 1.98 23.21 -10.89
CA PRO A 60 1.51 24.38 -11.64
C PRO A 60 0.02 24.67 -11.41
N GLU A 61 -0.38 25.93 -11.57
CA GLU A 61 -1.69 26.50 -11.17
C GLU A 61 -2.95 25.85 -11.78
N TRP A 62 -2.84 24.99 -12.80
CA TRP A 62 -4.00 24.35 -13.44
C TRP A 62 -4.52 23.10 -12.71
N ASP A 63 -3.78 22.60 -11.69
CA ASP A 63 -4.06 21.34 -10.98
C ASP A 63 -4.80 21.53 -9.63
N ARG A 64 -5.25 22.75 -9.34
CA ARG A 64 -5.89 23.11 -8.05
C ARG A 64 -7.38 22.70 -7.92
N SER A 65 -7.98 22.08 -8.94
CA SER A 65 -9.40 21.70 -8.92
C SER A 65 -9.66 20.24 -8.53
N SER A 66 -8.63 19.48 -8.15
CA SER A 66 -8.75 18.07 -7.77
C SER A 66 -9.48 17.94 -6.42
N ILE A 67 -10.79 17.76 -6.52
CA ILE A 67 -11.70 17.42 -5.41
C ILE A 67 -11.17 16.17 -4.73
N ASP A 68 -10.87 16.29 -3.44
CA ASP A 68 -10.45 15.22 -2.51
C ASP A 68 -11.59 14.21 -2.33
N ARG A 69 -11.91 13.47 -3.40
CA ARG A 69 -13.04 12.55 -3.43
C ARG A 69 -12.59 11.25 -2.79
N GLN A 70 -13.01 11.05 -1.54
CA GLN A 70 -12.85 9.80 -0.83
C GLN A 70 -13.52 8.68 -1.63
N VAL A 71 -12.73 7.68 -2.03
CA VAL A 71 -13.21 6.52 -2.78
C VAL A 71 -14.21 5.78 -1.91
N THR A 72 -15.42 5.55 -2.42
CA THR A 72 -16.44 4.82 -1.67
C THR A 72 -16.19 3.31 -1.76
N HIS A 73 -16.50 2.59 -0.67
CA HIS A 73 -16.38 1.13 -0.64
C HIS A 73 -17.14 0.49 -1.81
N GLY A 74 -16.43 -0.32 -2.62
CA GLY A 74 -16.99 -0.99 -3.80
C GLY A 74 -16.90 -0.21 -5.11
N GLU A 75 -16.28 0.98 -5.13
CA GLU A 75 -16.02 1.70 -6.37
C GLU A 75 -14.95 0.97 -7.22
N LYS A 76 -15.22 0.80 -8.53
CA LYS A 76 -14.25 0.24 -9.46
C LYS A 76 -13.12 1.25 -9.68
N ILE A 77 -11.90 0.86 -9.32
CA ILE A 77 -10.70 1.67 -9.52
C ILE A 77 -9.91 1.13 -10.71
N THR A 78 -9.42 2.04 -11.54
CA THR A 78 -8.45 1.71 -12.59
C THR A 78 -7.07 2.21 -12.19
N TYR A 79 -6.06 1.37 -12.40
CA TYR A 79 -4.66 1.68 -12.14
C TYR A 79 -4.01 2.14 -13.44
N LEU A 80 -3.51 3.38 -13.44
CA LEU A 80 -2.68 3.91 -14.51
C LEU A 80 -1.24 4.02 -14.01
N TYR A 81 -0.30 3.71 -14.89
CA TYR A 81 1.11 3.69 -14.56
C TYR A 81 1.86 4.62 -15.49
N ARG A 82 2.71 5.48 -14.93
CA ARG A 82 3.68 6.26 -15.69
C ARG A 82 5.06 6.18 -15.05
N VAL A 83 6.10 6.22 -15.86
CA VAL A 83 7.47 6.37 -15.37
C VAL A 83 7.68 7.84 -15.01
N ALA A 84 8.17 8.10 -13.80
CA ALA A 84 8.51 9.44 -13.32
C ALA A 84 9.95 9.44 -12.77
N GLU A 85 10.60 10.60 -12.83
CA GLU A 85 11.93 10.79 -12.24
C GLU A 85 11.85 10.85 -10.71
N GLY A 86 12.85 10.27 -10.04
CA GLY A 86 12.98 10.27 -8.59
C GLY A 86 12.78 8.90 -7.93
N LEU A 87 12.73 8.92 -6.61
CA LEU A 87 12.51 7.75 -5.76
C LEU A 87 11.08 7.73 -5.24
N SER A 88 10.45 6.56 -5.22
CA SER A 88 9.22 6.35 -4.49
C SER A 88 9.58 5.79 -3.11
N LEU A 89 9.41 6.61 -2.07
CA LEU A 89 9.70 6.24 -0.68
C LEU A 89 8.48 5.67 0.05
N VAL A 90 7.32 5.64 -0.62
CA VAL A 90 6.04 5.25 -0.02
C VAL A 90 5.34 4.24 -0.91
N SER A 91 4.87 3.15 -0.30
CA SER A 91 4.10 2.13 -1.00
C SER A 91 2.64 2.53 -1.09
N HIS A 92 2.07 2.47 -2.30
CA HIS A 92 0.63 2.64 -2.53
C HIS A 92 -0.20 1.43 -2.04
N ALA A 93 0.45 0.38 -1.52
CA ALA A 93 -0.22 -0.82 -1.03
C ALA A 93 -1.16 -0.52 0.15
N ALA A 94 -0.74 0.37 1.06
CA ALA A 94 -1.54 0.77 2.20
C ALA A 94 -2.86 1.46 1.75
N LYS A 95 -2.79 2.32 0.74
CA LYS A 95 -4.00 2.92 0.15
C LYS A 95 -4.90 1.90 -0.52
N CYS A 96 -4.32 0.93 -1.24
CA CYS A 96 -5.09 -0.17 -1.81
C CYS A 96 -5.80 -0.96 -0.72
N ALA A 97 -5.11 -1.25 0.39
CA ALA A 97 -5.69 -1.96 1.52
C ALA A 97 -6.92 -1.23 2.09
N GLU A 98 -6.84 0.09 2.26
CA GLU A 98 -7.97 0.91 2.71
C GLU A 98 -9.17 0.84 1.74
N ILE A 99 -8.90 1.00 0.44
CA ILE A 99 -9.91 0.90 -0.63
C ILE A 99 -10.65 -0.44 -0.57
N PHE A 100 -9.93 -1.53 -0.32
CA PHE A 100 -10.49 -2.88 -0.29
C PHE A 100 -11.05 -3.27 1.09
N GLY A 101 -11.24 -2.30 1.99
CA GLY A 101 -11.99 -2.47 3.22
C GLY A 101 -11.16 -2.77 4.46
N LEU A 102 -9.84 -2.59 4.44
CA LEU A 102 -9.09 -2.58 5.70
C LEU A 102 -9.45 -1.31 6.50
N PRO A 103 -9.62 -1.42 7.83
CA PRO A 103 -9.89 -0.27 8.68
C PRO A 103 -8.80 0.80 8.57
N SER A 104 -9.17 2.07 8.45
CA SER A 104 -8.20 3.18 8.33
C SER A 104 -7.18 3.20 9.47
N ARG A 105 -7.57 2.85 10.70
CA ARG A 105 -6.64 2.71 11.85
C ARG A 105 -5.47 1.75 11.57
N VAL A 106 -5.72 0.66 10.85
CA VAL A 106 -4.70 -0.37 10.53
C VAL A 106 -3.77 0.15 9.45
N VAL A 107 -4.33 0.84 8.45
CA VAL A 107 -3.59 1.43 7.33
C VAL A 107 -2.71 2.58 7.81
N GLU A 108 -3.24 3.49 8.63
CA GLU A 108 -2.51 4.60 9.26
C GLU A 108 -1.36 4.08 10.13
N ARG A 109 -1.62 3.05 10.94
CA ARG A 109 -0.58 2.39 11.73
C ARG A 109 0.50 1.79 10.84
N ALA A 110 0.14 1.09 9.75
CA ALA A 110 1.12 0.54 8.82
C ALA A 110 2.00 1.62 8.15
N HIS A 111 1.44 2.79 7.84
CA HIS A 111 2.20 3.94 7.35
C HIS A 111 3.19 4.46 8.39
N HIS A 112 2.74 4.67 9.62
CA HIS A 112 3.59 5.10 10.73
C HIS A 112 4.76 4.13 10.98
N PHE A 113 4.49 2.82 10.93
CA PHE A 113 5.52 1.79 11.03
C PHE A 113 6.52 1.86 9.87
N SER A 114 6.05 2.06 8.64
CA SER A 114 6.91 2.15 7.45
C SER A 114 7.86 3.36 7.53
N GLU A 115 7.37 4.50 8.01
CA GLU A 115 8.17 5.70 8.26
C GLU A 115 9.20 5.45 9.36
N MET A 116 8.79 4.83 10.46
CA MET A 116 9.67 4.54 11.59
C MET A 116 10.80 3.57 11.22
N ILE A 117 10.51 2.57 10.38
CA ILE A 117 11.52 1.65 9.82
C ILE A 117 12.50 2.42 8.93
N SER A 118 12.00 3.31 8.06
CA SER A 118 12.85 4.16 7.21
C SER A 118 13.78 5.06 8.04
N ASN A 119 13.32 5.53 9.20
CA ASN A 119 14.09 6.38 10.11
C ASN A 119 14.95 5.59 11.12
N HIS A 120 14.96 4.24 11.07
CA HIS A 120 15.63 3.35 12.03
C HIS A 120 15.16 3.47 13.49
N GLU A 121 13.96 3.99 13.69
CA GLU A 121 13.39 4.18 15.02
C GLU A 121 12.64 2.94 15.53
N LEU A 122 12.84 1.79 14.89
CA LEU A 122 12.22 0.49 15.21
C LEU A 122 12.24 0.13 16.71
N GLY A 123 13.25 0.58 17.45
CA GLY A 123 13.35 0.38 18.90
C GLY A 123 12.17 0.94 19.68
N ARG A 124 11.50 2.00 19.20
CA ARG A 124 10.30 2.58 19.83
C ARG A 124 9.06 1.69 19.69
N LEU A 125 9.01 0.82 18.69
CA LEU A 125 7.88 -0.10 18.46
C LEU A 125 7.94 -1.34 19.35
N LEU A 126 9.14 -1.72 19.79
CA LEU A 126 9.34 -2.90 20.64
C LEU A 126 8.81 -2.69 22.06
N ASP A 127 8.55 -1.44 22.44
CA ASP A 127 8.00 -1.04 23.73
C ASP A 127 6.48 -0.82 23.70
N GLU A 128 5.81 -1.02 22.55
CA GLU A 128 4.34 -0.93 22.47
C GLU A 128 3.68 -2.23 22.96
N GLU A 129 3.09 -2.18 24.16
CA GLU A 129 2.23 -3.24 24.66
C GLU A 129 0.86 -3.21 23.96
N MET A 130 0.36 -4.38 23.55
CA MET A 130 -0.98 -4.51 22.98
C MET A 130 -2.03 -4.53 24.10
N THR A 131 -3.10 -3.75 23.95
CA THR A 131 -4.18 -3.77 24.94
C THR A 131 -4.92 -5.12 24.92
N GLU A 132 -5.53 -5.50 26.05
CA GLU A 132 -6.33 -6.74 26.12
C GLU A 132 -7.52 -6.74 25.14
N GLU A 133 -8.05 -5.55 24.81
CA GLU A 133 -9.13 -5.41 23.83
C GLU A 133 -8.63 -5.70 22.41
N GLU A 134 -7.49 -5.14 22.00
CA GLU A 134 -6.87 -5.42 20.70
C GLU A 134 -6.44 -6.87 20.57
N ARG A 135 -5.94 -7.47 21.66
CA ARG A 135 -5.60 -8.88 21.70
C ARG A 135 -6.82 -9.74 21.40
N LYS A 136 -7.95 -9.44 22.03
CA LYS A 136 -9.20 -10.18 21.83
C LYS A 136 -9.74 -10.01 20.42
N ASP A 137 -9.72 -8.80 19.87
CA ASP A 137 -10.10 -8.52 18.48
C ASP A 137 -9.25 -9.35 17.50
N LEU A 138 -7.95 -9.47 17.76
CA LEU A 138 -7.05 -10.28 16.95
C LEU A 138 -7.33 -11.79 17.07
N GLU A 139 -7.61 -12.28 18.26
CA GLU A 139 -7.98 -13.69 18.51
C GLU A 139 -9.29 -14.05 17.79
N ASP A 140 -10.29 -13.17 17.83
CA ASP A 140 -11.56 -13.34 17.14
C ASP A 140 -11.37 -13.35 15.60
N ALA A 141 -10.57 -12.42 15.07
CA ALA A 141 -10.23 -12.34 13.65
C ALA A 141 -9.44 -13.58 13.17
N GLU A 142 -8.49 -14.07 13.97
CA GLU A 142 -7.74 -15.29 13.68
C GLU A 142 -8.69 -16.49 13.62
N ALA A 143 -9.62 -16.61 14.56
CA ALA A 143 -10.59 -17.70 14.60
C ALA A 143 -11.46 -17.72 13.35
N VAL A 144 -11.93 -16.55 12.88
CA VAL A 144 -12.65 -16.41 11.59
C VAL A 144 -11.77 -16.88 10.42
N CYS A 145 -10.52 -16.41 10.36
CA CYS A 145 -9.60 -16.74 9.27
C CYS A 145 -9.30 -18.24 9.21
N ARG A 146 -9.07 -18.89 10.36
CA ARG A 146 -8.87 -20.35 10.44
C ARG A 146 -10.10 -21.12 9.97
N ARG A 147 -11.31 -20.71 10.36
CA ARG A 147 -12.56 -21.33 9.89
C ARG A 147 -12.71 -21.17 8.37
N PHE A 148 -12.39 -20.00 7.84
CA PHE A 148 -12.45 -19.71 6.41
C PHE A 148 -11.45 -20.56 5.62
N LEU A 149 -10.19 -20.66 6.07
CA LEU A 149 -9.16 -21.45 5.39
C LEU A 149 -9.37 -22.96 5.48
N ALA A 150 -10.03 -23.43 6.55
CA ALA A 150 -10.40 -24.85 6.69
C ALA A 150 -11.57 -25.26 5.79
N TRP A 151 -12.23 -24.31 5.13
CA TRP A 151 -13.35 -24.59 4.24
C TRP A 151 -12.87 -25.17 2.90
N ASP A 152 -13.32 -26.40 2.61
CA ASP A 152 -13.08 -27.07 1.33
C ASP A 152 -14.12 -26.68 0.28
N LEU A 153 -13.74 -25.76 -0.61
CA LEU A 153 -14.58 -25.23 -1.69
C LEU A 153 -14.84 -26.24 -2.82
N GLU A 154 -14.07 -27.33 -2.92
CA GLU A 154 -14.21 -28.30 -4.02
C GLU A 154 -15.29 -29.37 -3.72
N ASN A 155 -15.50 -29.68 -2.43
CA ASN A 155 -16.43 -30.73 -2.00
C ASN A 155 -17.81 -30.22 -1.54
N GLU A 156 -17.95 -28.94 -1.16
CA GLU A 156 -19.24 -28.38 -0.69
C GLU A 156 -19.98 -27.61 -1.82
N HIS A 157 -20.87 -28.30 -2.56
CA HIS A 157 -21.78 -27.69 -3.55
C HIS A 157 -23.02 -27.04 -2.91
N GLY A 158 -22.83 -26.30 -1.81
CA GLY A 158 -23.88 -25.66 -1.01
C GLY A 158 -24.05 -24.16 -1.25
N ASN A 159 -24.97 -23.53 -0.53
CA ASN A 159 -25.14 -22.08 -0.56
C ASN A 159 -23.96 -21.38 0.14
N VAL A 160 -22.93 -21.05 -0.64
CA VAL A 160 -21.69 -20.33 -0.26
C VAL A 160 -21.96 -19.14 0.67
N LYS A 161 -23.05 -18.40 0.44
CA LYS A 161 -23.40 -17.21 1.23
C LYS A 161 -23.78 -17.56 2.67
N MET A 162 -24.52 -18.66 2.85
CA MET A 162 -24.93 -19.13 4.18
C MET A 162 -23.73 -19.66 4.97
N ARG A 163 -22.83 -20.39 4.29
CA ARG A 163 -21.60 -20.90 4.87
C ARG A 163 -20.65 -19.77 5.30
N LEU A 164 -20.54 -18.73 4.49
CA LEU A 164 -19.75 -17.55 4.83
C LEU A 164 -20.33 -16.80 6.04
N ALA A 165 -21.66 -16.67 6.14
CA ALA A 165 -22.32 -16.06 7.30
C ALA A 165 -22.02 -16.84 8.61
N GLU A 166 -22.05 -18.18 8.54
CA GLU A 166 -21.65 -19.05 9.65
C GLU A 166 -20.18 -18.84 10.05
N ILE A 167 -19.27 -18.81 9.07
CA ILE A 167 -17.83 -18.58 9.32
C ILE A 167 -17.57 -17.23 9.98
N LEU A 168 -18.29 -16.20 9.55
CA LEU A 168 -18.23 -14.84 10.12
C LEU A 168 -18.95 -14.70 11.46
N GLY A 169 -19.63 -15.75 11.95
CA GLY A 169 -20.41 -15.71 13.20
C GLY A 169 -21.66 -14.85 13.13
N SER A 170 -22.10 -14.47 11.92
CA SER A 170 -23.36 -13.78 11.67
C SER A 170 -24.47 -14.81 11.51
N THR A 171 -24.90 -15.42 12.62
CA THR A 171 -26.22 -16.09 12.64
C THR A 171 -27.26 -15.00 12.71
N ASP A 172 -28.14 -14.93 11.72
CA ASP A 172 -29.26 -13.99 11.64
C ASP A 172 -29.92 -13.77 13.03
N GLU A 173 -29.60 -12.64 13.66
CA GLU A 173 -30.53 -12.03 14.63
C GLU A 173 -31.58 -11.29 13.79
N GLU A 174 -32.80 -11.83 13.79
CA GLU A 174 -34.01 -11.19 13.24
C GLU A 174 -34.26 -9.79 13.81
#